data_AF-A0A955VVU4-F1
#
_entry.id   AF-A0A955VVU4-F1
#
_cell.length_a   1.000
_cell.length_b   1.000
_cell.length_c   1.000
_cell.angle_alpha   90.00
_cell.angle_beta   90.00
_cell.angle_gamma   90.00
#
_symmetry.space_group_name_H-M   'P 1'
#
loop_
_entity.id
_entity.type
_entity.pdbx_description
1 polymer ?
#
loop_
_entity_poly.entity_id
_entity_poly.type
_entity_poly.pdbx_seq_one_letter_code
_entity_poly.pdbx_strand_id
1 'polypeptide(L)'
;MGFFNRMYNLWKGFLSLFVGRIEEKHPEIAYENAINSMTEKYAKLKSAAAGLIKHRAKLEASIQKNRTELEQVQLDVQTAVSAGEDEVALILLQRQEELEGLLATDERDLEQAAKDAENAKNSLRQIKVEIDKLKRERDQVVAQIKDAEARKQIQEQLDGLSVDDDIKALDNVRQYADKVRAEVQIGDEIKESSIENKLQAIRQQSGSAKAQARLAALKAQRGQTEDGGKTL
;
A
#
# COMPACT_ATOMS: atom_id res chain seq x y z
N MET A 1 28.62 5.07 34.44
CA MET A 1 27.65 4.27 33.64
C MET A 1 26.22 4.65 34.02
N GLY A 2 25.69 5.74 33.44
CA GLY A 2 24.40 6.34 33.83
C GLY A 2 23.19 5.46 33.52
N PHE A 3 22.13 5.62 34.30
CA PHE A 3 20.81 4.97 34.12
C PHE A 3 20.28 5.13 32.69
N PHE A 4 20.47 6.30 32.10
CA PHE A 4 20.07 6.61 30.72
C PHE A 4 20.72 5.67 29.68
N ASN A 5 22.01 5.38 29.81
CA ASN A 5 22.69 4.45 28.90
C ASN A 5 22.13 3.02 29.01
N ARG A 6 21.70 2.62 30.21
CA ARG A 6 21.07 1.31 30.42
C ARG A 6 19.68 1.27 29.81
N MET A 7 18.89 2.34 29.97
CA MET A 7 17.57 2.48 29.35
C MET A 7 17.66 2.51 27.83
N TYR A 8 18.60 3.28 27.28
CA TYR A 8 18.87 3.35 25.84
C TYR A 8 19.29 1.98 25.29
N ASN A 9 20.17 1.25 25.98
CA ASN A 9 20.60 -0.09 25.55
C ASN A 9 19.48 -1.13 25.64
N LEU A 10 18.63 -1.09 26.68
CA LEU A 10 17.43 -1.94 26.77
C LEU A 10 16.46 -1.64 25.64
N TRP A 11 16.30 -0.37 25.28
CA TRP A 11 15.45 0.07 24.19
C TRP A 11 16.00 -0.32 22.81
N LYS A 12 17.31 -0.18 22.59
CA LYS A 12 18.01 -0.63 21.37
C LYS A 12 17.93 -2.14 21.18
N GLY A 13 18.15 -2.89 22.27
CA GLY A 13 18.02 -4.35 22.27
C GLY A 13 16.59 -4.80 21.98
N PHE A 14 15.59 -4.09 22.53
CA PHE A 14 14.19 -4.35 22.21
C PHE A 14 13.85 -4.08 20.73
N LEU A 15 14.32 -2.97 20.16
CA LEU A 15 14.11 -2.67 18.73
C LEU A 15 14.76 -3.74 17.84
N SER A 16 15.96 -4.19 18.17
CA SER A 16 16.66 -5.26 17.43
C SER A 16 15.86 -6.57 17.40
N LEU A 17 15.20 -6.94 18.51
CA LEU A 17 14.39 -8.15 18.60
C LEU A 17 13.05 -8.05 17.86
N PHE A 18 12.54 -6.83 17.69
CA PHE A 18 11.29 -6.59 16.97
C PHE A 18 11.51 -6.51 15.45
N VAL A 19 12.56 -5.81 15.00
CA VAL A 19 12.96 -5.75 13.59
C VAL A 19 13.27 -7.15 13.05
N GLY A 20 13.86 -8.03 13.87
CA GLY A 20 14.12 -9.43 13.49
C GLY A 20 12.88 -10.30 13.23
N ARG A 21 11.66 -9.80 13.48
CA ARG A 21 10.40 -10.53 13.28
C ARG A 21 9.49 -9.89 12.22
N ILE A 22 10.02 -8.97 11.43
CA ILE A 22 9.36 -8.43 10.24
C ILE A 22 9.41 -9.53 9.18
N GLU A 23 8.33 -10.30 9.02
CA GLU A 23 8.14 -11.10 7.81
C GLU A 23 7.93 -10.13 6.64
N GLU A 24 8.73 -10.28 5.60
CA GLU A 24 8.77 -9.48 4.37
C GLU A 24 7.39 -9.31 3.68
N LYS A 25 6.40 -10.16 4.01
CA LYS A 25 5.11 -10.24 3.33
C LYS A 25 4.08 -9.19 3.74
N HIS A 26 4.20 -8.56 4.92
CA HIS A 26 3.24 -7.56 5.40
C HIS A 26 3.92 -6.44 6.22
N PRO A 27 4.72 -5.57 5.57
CA PRO A 27 5.41 -4.48 6.26
C PRO A 27 4.47 -3.50 6.97
N GLU A 28 3.27 -3.24 6.43
CA GLU A 28 2.25 -2.40 7.10
C GLU A 28 1.90 -2.94 8.50
N ILE A 29 1.54 -4.22 8.58
CA ILE A 29 1.19 -4.91 9.83
C ILE A 29 2.38 -4.92 10.80
N ALA A 30 3.60 -5.10 10.29
CA ALA A 30 4.80 -5.07 11.10
C ALA A 30 5.01 -3.69 11.75
N TYR A 31 4.89 -2.60 10.98
CA TYR A 31 4.97 -1.24 11.52
C TYR A 31 3.85 -0.93 12.51
N GLU A 32 2.61 -1.33 12.22
CA GLU A 32 1.48 -1.14 13.14
C GLU A 32 1.71 -1.84 14.48
N ASN A 33 2.15 -3.09 14.45
CA ASN A 33 2.50 -3.83 15.66
C ASN A 33 3.64 -3.15 16.44
N ALA A 34 4.65 -2.62 15.75
CA ALA A 34 5.76 -1.89 16.37
C ALA A 34 5.26 -0.65 17.11
N ILE A 35 4.46 0.15 16.41
CA ILE A 35 3.91 1.42 16.88
C ILE A 35 2.97 1.17 18.06
N ASN A 36 2.11 0.15 17.98
CA ASN A 36 1.20 -0.23 19.05
C ASN A 36 1.98 -0.67 20.30
N SER A 37 2.95 -1.57 20.14
CA SER A 37 3.80 -2.01 21.25
C SER A 37 4.55 -0.85 21.90
N MET A 38 5.12 0.05 21.10
CA MET A 38 5.82 1.23 21.61
C MET A 38 4.88 2.22 22.30
N THR A 39 3.67 2.40 21.77
CA THR A 39 2.65 3.27 22.37
C THR A 39 2.19 2.74 23.72
N GLU A 40 1.98 1.43 23.85
CA GLU A 40 1.64 0.79 25.12
C GLU A 40 2.76 0.99 26.16
N LYS A 41 4.02 0.77 25.76
CA LYS A 41 5.18 0.98 26.64
C LYS A 41 5.34 2.45 27.03
N TYR A 42 5.14 3.36 26.09
CA TYR A 42 5.13 4.79 26.37
C TYR A 42 4.07 5.15 27.41
N ALA A 43 2.88 4.56 27.35
CA ALA A 43 1.84 4.77 28.38
C ALA A 43 2.29 4.27 29.76
N LYS A 44 2.90 3.09 29.85
CA LYS A 44 3.45 2.55 31.11
C LYS A 44 4.55 3.45 31.68
N LEU A 45 5.49 3.89 30.84
CA LEU A 45 6.56 4.80 31.24
C LEU A 45 6.03 6.17 31.65
N LYS A 46 4.97 6.67 30.99
CA LYS A 46 4.33 7.93 31.35
C LYS A 46 3.73 7.86 32.76
N SER A 47 3.11 6.73 33.11
CA SER A 47 2.60 6.50 34.46
C SER A 47 3.73 6.46 35.51
N ALA A 48 4.80 5.71 35.24
CA ALA A 48 5.97 5.65 36.13
C ALA A 48 6.63 7.04 36.33
N ALA A 49 6.80 7.81 35.25
CA ALA A 49 7.32 9.17 35.31
C ALA A 49 6.42 10.11 36.11
N ALA A 50 5.09 9.97 35.98
CA ALA A 50 4.15 10.73 36.80
C ALA A 50 4.31 10.38 38.30
N GLY A 51 4.59 9.12 38.63
CA GLY A 51 4.93 8.70 39.98
C GLY A 51 6.16 9.41 40.54
N LEU A 52 7.24 9.50 39.75
CA LEU A 52 8.46 10.22 40.14
C LEU A 52 8.24 11.72 40.32
N ILE A 53 7.50 12.34 39.40
CA ILE A 53 7.15 13.77 39.50
C ILE A 53 6.30 14.02 40.75
N LYS A 54 5.32 13.14 41.03
CA LYS A 54 4.49 13.23 42.24
C LYS A 54 5.32 13.06 43.51
N HIS A 55 6.27 12.13 43.52
CA HIS A 55 7.17 11.92 44.64
C HIS A 55 8.01 13.17 44.92
N ARG A 56 8.61 13.76 43.88
CA ARG A 56 9.32 15.04 43.96
C ARG A 56 8.45 16.15 44.55
N ALA A 57 7.24 16.33 44.02
CA ALA A 57 6.31 17.35 44.52
C ALA A 57 5.90 17.11 45.99
N LYS A 58 5.79 15.84 46.41
CA LYS A 58 5.51 15.50 47.81
C LYS A 58 6.67 15.88 48.72
N LEU A 59 7.92 15.64 48.30
CA LEU A 59 9.12 16.07 49.04
C LEU A 59 9.19 17.60 49.11
N GLU A 60 8.98 18.31 48.01
CA GLU A 60 8.92 19.78 47.98
C GLU A 60 7.89 20.32 49.00
N ALA A 61 6.70 19.72 49.05
CA ALA A 61 5.66 20.10 50.01
C ALA A 61 6.04 19.76 51.46
N SER A 62 6.65 18.59 51.71
CA SER A 62 7.15 18.18 53.04
C SER A 62 8.20 19.15 53.57
N ILE A 63 9.20 19.47 52.74
CA ILE A 63 10.27 20.41 53.06
C ILE A 63 9.69 21.78 53.39
N GLN A 64 8.78 22.29 52.56
CA GLN A 64 8.18 23.60 52.81
C GLN A 64 7.41 23.62 54.13
N LYS A 65 6.63 22.57 54.43
CA LYS A 65 5.91 22.44 55.70
C LYS A 65 6.88 22.41 56.89
N ASN A 66 7.91 21.56 56.83
CA ASN A 66 8.86 21.38 57.92
C ASN A 66 9.72 22.63 58.14
N ARG A 67 10.04 23.38 57.09
CA ARG A 67 10.73 24.69 57.21
C ARG A 67 9.87 25.71 57.96
N THR A 68 8.59 25.82 57.61
CA THR A 68 7.67 26.72 58.32
C THR A 68 7.48 26.29 59.78
N GLU A 69 7.41 24.99 60.06
CA GLU A 69 7.36 24.50 61.44
C GLU A 69 8.66 24.80 62.19
N LEU A 70 9.82 24.63 61.55
CA LEU A 70 11.13 24.94 62.14
C LEU A 70 11.24 26.42 62.50
N GLU A 71 10.83 27.33 61.61
CA GLU A 71 10.81 28.77 61.86
C GLU A 71 9.95 29.12 63.09
N GLN A 72 8.77 28.50 63.22
CA GLN A 72 7.90 28.70 64.38
C GLN A 72 8.56 28.18 65.68
N VAL A 73 9.11 26.96 65.65
CA VAL A 73 9.79 26.35 66.81
C VAL A 73 10.96 27.24 67.25
N GLN A 74 11.73 27.81 66.33
CA GLN A 74 12.84 28.72 66.65
C GLN A 74 12.38 30.01 67.35
N LEU A 75 11.20 30.54 67.01
CA LEU A 75 10.60 31.69 67.72
C LEU A 75 10.10 31.28 69.11
N ASP A 76 9.51 30.10 69.22
CA ASP A 76 9.01 29.56 70.49
C ASP A 76 10.17 29.28 71.46
N VAL A 77 11.30 28.74 70.99
CA VAL A 77 12.53 28.56 71.79
C VAL A 77 13.00 29.89 72.36
N GLN A 78 13.10 30.94 71.53
CA GLN A 78 13.53 32.27 71.99
C GLN A 78 12.58 32.85 73.06
N THR A 79 11.27 32.61 72.88
CA THR A 79 10.25 33.06 73.83
C THR A 79 10.35 32.31 75.17
N ALA A 80 10.49 30.98 75.14
CA ALA A 80 10.65 30.15 76.34
C ALA A 80 11.91 30.51 77.12
N VAL A 81 13.05 30.69 76.43
CA VAL A 81 14.31 31.14 77.05
C VAL A 81 14.16 32.51 77.69
N SER A 82 13.51 33.46 77.01
CA SER A 82 13.28 34.82 77.54
C SER A 82 12.34 34.83 78.75
N ALA A 83 11.43 33.86 78.84
CA ALA A 83 10.52 33.67 79.96
C ALA A 83 11.14 32.89 81.14
N GLY A 84 12.34 32.32 80.98
CA GLY A 84 12.99 31.47 81.98
C GLY A 84 12.37 30.07 82.12
N GLU A 85 11.63 29.62 81.10
CA GLU A 85 10.97 28.31 81.05
C GLU A 85 11.92 27.25 80.48
N ASP A 86 12.97 26.91 81.24
CA ASP A 86 14.09 26.07 80.77
C ASP A 86 13.65 24.67 80.31
N GLU A 87 12.70 24.04 81.02
CA GLU A 87 12.18 22.71 80.64
C GLU A 87 11.46 22.76 79.28
N VAL A 88 10.68 23.81 79.03
CA VAL A 88 9.97 24.01 77.75
C VAL A 88 10.96 24.30 76.63
N ALA A 89 11.96 25.15 76.90
CA ALA A 89 13.02 25.45 75.94
C ALA A 89 13.79 24.18 75.51
N LEU A 90 14.11 23.29 76.45
CA LEU A 90 14.78 22.01 76.15
C LEU A 90 13.95 21.11 75.21
N ILE A 91 12.64 20.98 75.45
CA ILE A 91 11.74 20.19 74.60
C ILE A 91 11.66 20.79 73.19
N LEU A 92 11.53 22.11 73.09
CA LEU A 92 11.46 22.81 71.80
C LEU A 92 12.79 22.70 71.02
N LEU A 93 13.93 22.76 71.70
CA LEU A 93 15.25 22.54 71.08
C LEU A 93 15.40 21.12 70.53
N GLN A 94 14.93 20.10 71.27
CA GLN A 94 14.92 18.73 70.76
C GLN A 94 14.04 18.62 69.50
N ARG A 95 12.86 19.27 69.50
CA ARG A 95 11.99 19.32 68.31
C ARG A 95 12.66 20.03 67.14
N GLN A 96 13.40 21.10 67.40
CA GLN A 96 14.17 21.81 66.39
C GLN A 96 15.20 20.89 65.73
N GLU A 97 15.98 20.16 66.52
CA GLU A 97 16.99 19.20 66.01
C GLU A 97 16.35 18.08 65.16
N GLU A 98 15.20 17.55 65.59
CA GLU A 98 14.43 16.57 64.79
C GLU A 98 14.02 17.13 63.42
N LEU A 99 13.49 18.36 63.38
CA LEU A 99 13.06 19.01 62.14
C LEU A 99 14.24 19.31 61.22
N GLU A 100 15.37 19.77 61.76
CA GLU A 100 16.61 19.99 61.02
C GLU A 100 17.13 18.69 60.40
N GLY A 101 17.12 17.58 61.15
CA GLY A 101 17.51 16.27 60.64
C GLY A 101 16.59 15.72 59.55
N LEU A 102 15.27 15.93 59.70
CA LEU A 102 14.28 15.59 58.67
C LEU A 102 14.49 16.42 57.40
N LEU A 103 14.68 17.73 57.52
CA LEU A 103 14.93 18.62 56.39
C LEU A 103 16.21 18.23 55.63
N ALA A 104 17.30 17.97 56.34
CA ALA A 104 18.55 17.54 55.73
C ALA A 104 18.42 16.20 54.96
N THR A 105 17.49 15.33 55.38
CA THR A 105 17.21 14.07 54.68
C THR A 105 16.30 14.30 53.48
N ASP A 106 15.18 15.00 53.67
CA ASP A 106 14.22 15.29 52.60
C ASP A 106 14.87 16.12 51.46
N GLU A 107 15.79 17.05 51.78
CA GLU A 107 16.50 17.85 50.78
C GLU A 107 17.45 17.02 49.91
N ARG A 108 18.14 16.03 50.51
CA ARG A 108 18.97 15.08 49.76
C ARG A 108 18.12 14.19 48.86
N ASP A 109 17.00 13.70 49.39
CA ASP A 109 16.06 12.88 48.63
C ASP A 109 15.41 13.68 47.50
N LEU A 110 15.14 14.98 47.72
CA LEU A 110 14.60 15.88 46.70
C LEU A 110 15.58 16.05 45.54
N GLU A 111 16.88 16.19 45.80
CA GLU A 111 17.88 16.30 44.74
C GLU A 111 17.86 15.05 43.83
N GLN A 112 17.78 13.87 44.42
CA GLN A 112 17.70 12.61 43.67
C GLN A 112 16.37 12.50 42.91
N ALA A 113 15.24 12.78 43.57
CA ALA A 113 13.92 12.77 42.95
C ALA A 113 13.81 13.78 41.78
N ALA A 114 14.46 14.93 41.87
CA ALA A 114 14.53 15.92 40.81
C ALA A 114 15.29 15.39 39.58
N LYS A 115 16.45 14.75 39.79
CA LYS A 115 17.22 14.11 38.72
C LYS A 115 16.40 13.01 38.05
N ASP A 116 15.73 12.17 38.82
CA ASP A 116 14.94 11.05 38.30
C ASP A 116 13.71 11.53 37.52
N ALA A 117 13.01 12.55 38.01
CA ALA A 117 11.89 13.15 37.31
C ALA A 117 12.31 13.77 35.95
N GLU A 118 13.44 14.47 35.90
CA GLU A 118 13.93 15.07 34.66
C GLU A 118 14.44 14.02 33.67
N ASN A 119 15.15 13.00 34.16
CA ASN A 119 15.56 11.85 33.34
C ASN A 119 14.37 11.12 32.73
N ALA A 120 13.30 10.92 33.51
CA ALA A 120 12.07 10.29 33.04
C ALA A 120 11.37 11.15 31.96
N LYS A 121 11.28 12.46 32.17
CA LYS A 121 10.72 13.42 31.19
C LYS A 121 11.51 13.41 29.88
N ASN A 122 12.83 13.42 29.94
CA ASN A 122 13.69 13.40 28.76
C ASN A 122 13.55 12.07 27.99
N SER A 123 13.51 10.95 28.71
CA SER A 123 13.28 9.63 28.12
C SER A 123 11.92 9.54 27.41
N LEU A 124 10.85 10.08 28.02
CA LEU A 124 9.53 10.13 27.40
C LEU A 124 9.52 10.97 26.11
N ARG A 125 10.19 12.13 26.11
CA ARG A 125 10.30 12.97 24.91
C ARG A 125 10.98 12.22 23.77
N GLN A 126 12.08 11.53 24.05
CA GLN A 126 12.80 10.74 23.04
C GLN A 126 11.94 9.61 22.50
N ILE A 127 11.28 8.83 23.37
CA ILE A 127 10.41 7.73 22.93
C ILE A 127 9.27 8.25 22.06
N LYS A 128 8.69 9.41 22.41
CA LYS A 128 7.66 10.05 21.58
C LYS A 128 8.20 10.39 20.19
N VAL A 129 9.38 11.00 20.10
CA VAL A 129 10.02 11.32 18.81
C VAL A 129 10.22 10.07 17.96
N GLU A 130 10.65 8.96 18.58
CA GLU A 130 10.89 7.70 17.88
C GLU A 130 9.59 7.02 17.42
N ILE A 131 8.52 7.07 18.23
CA ILE A 131 7.18 6.65 17.80
C ILE A 131 6.72 7.47 16.60
N ASP A 132 6.90 8.79 16.64
CA ASP A 132 6.49 9.67 15.54
C ASP A 132 7.33 9.44 14.28
N LYS A 133 8.61 9.07 14.41
CA LYS A 133 9.45 8.63 13.27
C LYS A 133 8.90 7.34 12.64
N LEU A 134 8.63 6.31 13.44
CA LEU A 134 8.08 5.04 12.95
C LEU A 134 6.73 5.22 12.26
N LYS A 135 5.88 6.12 12.77
CA LYS A 135 4.61 6.46 12.12
C LYS A 135 4.83 7.03 10.72
N ARG A 136 5.74 8.01 10.58
CA ARG A 136 6.07 8.60 9.27
C ARG A 136 6.68 7.57 8.31
N GLU A 137 7.57 6.73 8.81
CA GLU A 137 8.22 5.69 8.01
C GLU A 137 7.20 4.66 7.51
N ARG A 138 6.28 4.22 8.38
CA ARG A 138 5.15 3.39 7.97
C ARG A 138 4.34 4.05 6.86
N ASP A 139 3.93 5.31 7.03
CA ASP A 139 3.08 5.99 6.05
C ASP A 139 3.79 6.10 4.69
N GLN A 140 5.11 6.34 4.69
CA GLN A 140 5.93 6.34 3.48
C GLN A 140 6.01 4.95 2.84
N VAL A 141 6.28 3.90 3.61
CA VAL A 141 6.41 2.53 3.10
C VAL A 141 5.08 2.02 2.57
N VAL A 142 3.97 2.28 3.26
CA VAL A 142 2.62 1.91 2.80
C VAL A 142 2.28 2.61 1.49
N ALA A 143 2.63 3.89 1.34
CA ALA A 143 2.45 4.60 0.08
C ALA A 143 3.29 4.00 -1.06
N GLN A 144 4.54 3.64 -0.81
CA GLN A 144 5.41 3.00 -1.79
C GLN A 144 4.90 1.63 -2.23
N ILE A 145 4.37 0.83 -1.30
CA ILE A 145 3.78 -0.48 -1.61
C ILE A 145 2.54 -0.31 -2.48
N LYS A 146 1.65 0.63 -2.14
CA LYS A 146 0.47 0.91 -2.96
C LYS A 146 0.83 1.39 -4.36
N ASP A 147 1.86 2.23 -4.51
CA ASP A 147 2.36 2.63 -5.84
C ASP A 147 2.91 1.43 -6.62
N ALA A 148 3.71 0.57 -5.98
CA ALA A 148 4.25 -0.63 -6.60
C ALA A 148 3.15 -1.63 -7.01
N GLU A 149 2.14 -1.83 -6.15
CA GLU A 149 0.97 -2.67 -6.46
C GLU A 149 0.16 -2.11 -7.63
N ALA A 150 -0.06 -0.79 -7.69
CA ALA A 150 -0.74 -0.16 -8.81
C ALA A 150 0.04 -0.33 -10.13
N ARG A 151 1.36 -0.15 -10.11
CA ARG A 151 2.23 -0.39 -11.28
C ARG A 151 2.17 -1.85 -11.73
N LYS A 152 2.23 -2.79 -10.79
CA LYS A 152 2.11 -4.22 -11.07
C LYS A 152 0.76 -4.55 -11.71
N GLN A 153 -0.33 -4.00 -11.18
CA GLN A 153 -1.67 -4.20 -11.74
C GLN A 153 -1.79 -3.63 -13.16
N ILE A 154 -1.21 -2.45 -13.42
CA ILE A 154 -1.16 -1.88 -14.78
C ILE A 154 -0.37 -2.79 -15.72
N GLN A 155 0.79 -3.29 -15.28
CA GLN A 155 1.60 -4.21 -16.08
C GLN A 155 0.86 -5.52 -16.38
N GLU A 156 0.23 -6.13 -15.38
CA GLU A 156 -0.58 -7.35 -15.56
C GLU A 156 -1.76 -7.13 -16.52
N GLN A 157 -2.39 -5.95 -16.46
CA GLN A 157 -3.45 -5.58 -17.42
C GLN A 157 -2.89 -5.36 -18.83
N LEU A 158 -1.72 -4.72 -18.97
CA LEU A 158 -1.08 -4.52 -20.28
C LEU A 158 -0.61 -5.84 -20.90
N ASP A 159 -0.03 -6.74 -20.10
CA ASP A 159 0.36 -8.08 -20.53
C ASP A 159 -0.88 -8.91 -20.92
N GLY A 160 -1.99 -8.75 -20.18
CA GLY A 160 -3.29 -9.35 -20.51
C GLY A 160 -3.99 -8.73 -21.72
N LEU A 161 -3.62 -7.49 -22.10
CA LEU A 161 -4.06 -6.80 -23.32
C LEU A 161 -3.10 -7.03 -24.49
N SER A 162 -2.17 -7.99 -24.39
CA SER A 162 -1.23 -8.32 -25.46
C SER A 162 -1.97 -8.48 -26.79
N VAL A 163 -1.61 -7.57 -27.69
CA VAL A 163 -2.12 -7.39 -29.04
C VAL A 163 -1.99 -8.67 -29.90
N ASP A 164 -1.21 -9.66 -29.48
CA ASP A 164 -0.98 -10.89 -30.23
C ASP A 164 -2.23 -11.78 -30.34
N ASP A 165 -3.06 -11.87 -29.30
CA ASP A 165 -4.26 -12.71 -29.35
C ASP A 165 -5.39 -12.04 -30.15
N ASP A 166 -5.52 -10.72 -30.03
CA ASP A 166 -6.47 -9.93 -30.82
C ASP A 166 -6.06 -9.85 -32.30
N ILE A 167 -4.76 -9.71 -32.62
CA ILE A 167 -4.27 -9.77 -34.00
C ILE A 167 -4.48 -11.16 -34.62
N LYS A 168 -4.20 -12.25 -33.88
CA LYS A 168 -4.46 -13.61 -34.37
C LYS A 168 -5.95 -13.87 -34.62
N ALA A 169 -6.83 -13.36 -33.76
CA ALA A 169 -8.27 -13.43 -33.96
C ALA A 169 -8.70 -12.69 -35.24
N LEU A 170 -8.14 -11.51 -35.49
CA LEU A 170 -8.42 -10.73 -36.70
C LEU A 170 -7.85 -11.36 -37.98
N ASP A 171 -6.73 -12.09 -37.91
CA ASP A 171 -6.16 -12.78 -39.08
C ASP A 171 -7.05 -13.93 -39.57
N ASN A 172 -7.65 -14.69 -38.65
CA ASN A 172 -8.64 -15.72 -39.00
C ASN A 172 -9.88 -15.12 -39.68
N VAL A 173 -10.32 -13.94 -39.24
CA VAL A 173 -11.43 -13.22 -39.88
C VAL A 173 -11.05 -12.75 -41.29
N ARG A 174 -9.82 -12.28 -41.51
CA ARG A 174 -9.32 -11.90 -42.85
C ARG A 174 -9.28 -13.10 -43.79
N GLN A 175 -8.73 -14.23 -43.35
CA GLN A 175 -8.69 -15.47 -44.14
C GLN A 175 -10.09 -15.97 -44.50
N TYR A 176 -11.04 -15.90 -43.55
CA TYR A 176 -12.44 -16.25 -43.82
C TYR A 176 -13.08 -15.29 -44.84
N ALA A 177 -12.86 -13.98 -44.71
CA ALA A 177 -13.38 -12.99 -45.65
C ALA A 177 -12.84 -13.20 -47.08
N ASP A 178 -11.56 -13.54 -47.21
CA ASP A 178 -10.94 -13.84 -48.51
C ASP A 178 -11.50 -15.13 -49.13
N LYS A 179 -11.75 -16.16 -48.31
CA LYS A 179 -12.42 -17.38 -48.75
C LYS A 179 -13.83 -17.11 -49.28
N VAL A 180 -14.62 -16.33 -48.54
CA VAL A 180 -15.99 -15.94 -48.96
C VAL A 180 -15.95 -15.14 -50.27
N ARG A 181 -15.01 -14.22 -50.43
CA ARG A 181 -14.83 -13.48 -51.69
C ARG A 181 -14.48 -14.39 -52.86
N ALA A 182 -13.57 -15.34 -52.65
CA ALA A 182 -13.20 -16.32 -53.68
C ALA A 182 -14.39 -17.20 -54.08
N GLU A 183 -15.21 -17.63 -53.13
CA GLU A 183 -16.43 -18.42 -53.40
C GLU A 183 -17.47 -17.64 -54.22
N VAL A 184 -17.66 -16.34 -53.94
CA VAL A 184 -18.54 -15.47 -54.73
C VAL A 184 -18.00 -15.28 -56.15
N GLN A 185 -16.70 -15.03 -56.29
CA GLN A 185 -16.06 -14.83 -57.60
C GLN A 185 -16.15 -16.10 -58.47
N ILE A 186 -15.91 -17.28 -57.89
CA ILE A 186 -16.11 -18.57 -58.56
C ILE A 186 -17.60 -18.77 -58.92
N GLY A 187 -18.52 -18.39 -58.02
CA GLY A 187 -19.96 -18.48 -58.26
C GLY A 187 -20.43 -17.64 -59.46
N ASP A 188 -19.84 -16.46 -59.65
CA ASP A 188 -20.14 -15.59 -60.79
C ASP A 188 -19.53 -16.11 -62.09
N GLU A 189 -18.29 -16.62 -62.07
CA GLU A 189 -17.66 -17.27 -63.24
C GLU A 189 -18.40 -18.55 -63.69
N ILE A 190 -18.89 -19.37 -62.74
CA ILE A 190 -19.69 -20.56 -63.04
C ILE A 190 -21.05 -20.17 -63.66
N LYS A 191 -21.69 -19.09 -63.19
CA LYS A 191 -22.93 -18.59 -63.79
C LYS A 191 -22.68 -18.08 -65.21
N GLU A 192 -21.61 -17.34 -65.45
CA GLU A 192 -21.24 -16.83 -66.78
C GLU A 192 -20.99 -18.00 -67.75
N SER A 193 -20.15 -18.95 -67.38
CA SER A 193 -19.88 -20.15 -68.21
C SER A 193 -21.13 -21.00 -68.46
N SER A 194 -22.05 -21.12 -67.49
CA SER A 194 -23.32 -21.82 -67.66
C SER A 194 -24.27 -21.13 -68.64
N ILE A 195 -24.29 -19.80 -68.64
CA ILE A 195 -25.09 -18.99 -69.59
C ILE A 195 -24.48 -19.08 -70.99
N GLU A 196 -23.15 -18.97 -71.11
CA GLU A 196 -22.42 -19.10 -72.38
C GLU A 196 -22.66 -20.47 -73.03
N ASN A 197 -22.59 -21.55 -72.24
CA ASN A 197 -22.87 -22.92 -72.68
C ASN A 197 -24.32 -23.09 -73.16
N LYS A 198 -25.31 -22.50 -72.45
CA LYS A 198 -26.71 -22.49 -72.89
C LYS A 198 -26.91 -21.70 -74.18
N LEU A 199 -26.22 -20.57 -74.34
CA LEU A 199 -26.28 -19.75 -75.55
C LEU A 199 -25.71 -20.51 -76.76
N GLN A 200 -24.61 -21.23 -76.56
CA GLN A 200 -23.96 -22.02 -77.60
C GLN A 200 -24.85 -23.20 -78.05
N ALA A 201 -25.51 -23.89 -77.13
CA ALA A 201 -26.47 -24.95 -77.45
C ALA A 201 -27.65 -24.44 -78.30
N ILE A 202 -28.21 -23.27 -77.96
CA ILE A 202 -29.29 -22.63 -78.74
C ILE A 202 -28.81 -22.26 -80.15
N ARG A 203 -27.59 -21.73 -80.29
CA ARG A 203 -27.01 -21.38 -81.59
C ARG A 203 -26.79 -22.63 -82.47
N GLN A 204 -26.34 -23.74 -81.90
CA GLN A 204 -26.20 -25.01 -82.63
C GLN A 204 -27.54 -25.58 -83.07
N GLN A 205 -28.57 -25.50 -82.22
CA GLN A 205 -29.92 -25.93 -82.55
C GLN A 205 -30.56 -25.06 -83.65
N SER A 206 -30.25 -23.77 -83.68
CA SER A 206 -30.73 -22.84 -84.71
C SER A 206 -29.96 -22.97 -86.04
N GLY A 207 -28.71 -23.43 -86.01
CA GLY A 207 -27.88 -23.62 -87.20
C GLY A 207 -28.32 -24.79 -88.09
N SER A 208 -28.88 -25.86 -87.51
CA SER A 208 -29.30 -27.05 -88.26
C SER A 208 -30.53 -26.79 -89.14
N ALA A 209 -31.49 -25.97 -88.68
CA ALA A 209 -32.69 -25.63 -89.44
C ALA A 209 -32.37 -24.82 -90.71
N LYS A 210 -31.40 -23.91 -90.65
CA LYS A 210 -31.00 -23.06 -91.79
C LYS A 210 -30.17 -23.83 -92.83
N ALA A 211 -29.40 -24.82 -92.40
CA ALA A 211 -28.63 -25.69 -93.29
C ALA A 211 -29.52 -26.68 -94.07
N GLN A 212 -30.56 -27.23 -93.43
CA GLN A 212 -31.53 -28.11 -94.09
C GLN A 212 -32.36 -27.36 -95.15
N ALA A 213 -32.77 -26.12 -94.88
CA ALA A 213 -33.46 -25.28 -95.85
C ALA A 213 -32.62 -24.97 -97.11
N ARG A 214 -31.30 -24.75 -96.95
CA ARG A 214 -30.37 -24.55 -98.09
C ARG A 214 -30.13 -25.81 -98.90
N LEU A 215 -30.08 -26.98 -98.27
CA LEU A 215 -29.89 -28.26 -98.97
C LEU A 215 -31.11 -28.62 -99.84
N ALA A 216 -32.32 -28.33 -99.36
CA ALA A 216 -33.55 -28.54 -100.13
C ALA A 216 -33.61 -27.66 -101.38
N ALA A 217 -33.21 -26.39 -101.27
CA ALA A 217 -33.14 -25.48 -102.41
C ALA A 217 -32.12 -25.92 -103.48
N LEU A 218 -30.95 -26.42 -103.07
CA LEU A 218 -29.91 -26.89 -103.99
C LEU A 218 -30.27 -28.20 -104.71
N LYS A 219 -31.02 -29.11 -104.07
CA LYS A 219 -31.50 -30.33 -104.71
C LYS A 219 -32.57 -30.07 -105.77
N ALA A 220 -33.45 -29.10 -105.54
CA ALA A 220 -34.43 -28.68 -106.54
C ALA A 220 -33.76 -28.15 -107.82
N GLN A 221 -32.58 -27.53 -107.69
CA GLN A 221 -31.84 -26.96 -108.81
C GLN A 221 -31.09 -28.00 -109.67
N ARG A 222 -30.80 -29.20 -109.15
CA ARG A 222 -30.13 -30.29 -109.89
C ARG A 222 -31.08 -31.21 -110.66
N GLY A 223 -32.39 -31.16 -110.40
CA GLY A 223 -33.38 -32.02 -111.08
C GLY A 223 -33.81 -31.55 -112.47
N GLN A 224 -33.32 -30.41 -112.97
CA GLN A 224 -33.78 -29.81 -114.24
C GLN A 224 -32.77 -29.89 -115.40
N THR A 225 -31.61 -30.54 -115.23
CA THR A 225 -30.51 -30.50 -116.22
C THR A 225 -30.14 -31.83 -116.90
N GLU A 226 -30.90 -32.92 -116.73
CA GLU A 226 -30.54 -34.25 -117.30
C GLU A 226 -31.61 -34.90 -118.23
N ASP A 227 -32.43 -34.11 -118.92
CA ASP A 227 -33.27 -34.63 -120.02
C ASP A 227 -33.17 -33.72 -121.26
N GLY A 228 -32.28 -34.07 -122.20
CA GLY A 228 -32.12 -33.36 -123.48
C GLY A 228 -30.78 -33.57 -124.18
N GLY A 229 -30.58 -34.72 -124.82
CA GLY A 229 -29.45 -34.93 -125.75
C GLY A 229 -29.35 -36.34 -126.34
N LYS A 230 -30.06 -36.59 -127.44
CA LYS A 230 -29.99 -37.78 -128.33
C LYS A 230 -29.08 -37.50 -129.55
N THR A 231 -28.73 -38.57 -130.28
CA THR A 231 -28.04 -38.70 -131.59
C THR A 231 -26.52 -38.78 -131.50
N LEU A 232 -25.82 -39.77 -132.08
CA LEU A 232 -26.10 -40.64 -133.23
C LEU A 232 -26.36 -42.12 -132.89
#